data_AF-A0A1V9U9M4-F1
#
_entry.id   AF-A0A1V9U9M4-F1
#
_cell.length_a   1.000
_cell.length_b   1.000
_cell.length_c   1.000
_cell.angle_alpha   90.00
_cell.angle_beta   90.00
_cell.angle_gamma   90.00
#
_symmetry.space_group_name_H-M   'P 1'
#
loop_
_entity.id
_entity.type
_entity.pdbx_description
1 polymer ?
#
loop_
_entity_poly.entity_id
_entity_poly.type
_entity_poly.pdbx_seq_one_letter_code
_entity_poly.pdbx_strand_id
1 'polypeptide(L)'
;VNPKEWPSELSKQHLKLVIVDEAFRLKYQALEQLRDIQEEWDVGLLLIADPGFERSLSRMWHFSIRVAHVEELKPLTAAETTEYIDKQLEVMNLPKPPEEVYALIYWYTQGVLRSLGNLFSMIARILKINEDVVKELNREVVETAREMMMFGINGTLRKQPALLSPDS
;
A
#
# COMPACT_ATOMS: atom_id res chain seq x y z
N VAL A 1 2.98 30.54 9.88
CA VAL A 1 4.23 29.84 9.50
C VAL A 1 4.08 29.38 8.07
N ASN A 2 5.06 29.65 7.21
CA ASN A 2 4.98 29.29 5.78
C ASN A 2 5.26 27.77 5.62
N PRO A 3 4.35 26.98 5.01
CA PRO A 3 4.54 25.54 4.85
C PRO A 3 5.83 25.13 4.13
N LYS A 4 6.42 26.05 3.35
CA LYS A 4 7.70 25.84 2.67
C LYS A 4 8.92 25.82 3.60
N GLU A 5 8.79 26.37 4.81
CA GLU A 5 9.89 26.46 5.79
C GLU A 5 9.91 25.26 6.76
N TRP A 6 8.80 24.51 6.83
CA TRP A 6 8.64 23.32 7.69
C TRP A 6 9.76 22.29 7.56
N PRO A 7 10.26 21.92 6.37
CA PRO A 7 11.31 20.91 6.26
C PRO A 7 12.59 21.29 7.02
N SER A 8 12.96 22.58 6.98
CA SER A 8 14.16 23.08 7.64
C SER A 8 14.01 23.22 9.16
N GLU A 9 12.80 23.53 9.63
CA GLU A 9 12.48 23.64 11.06
C GLU A 9 12.31 22.26 11.71
N LEU A 10 11.60 21.34 11.04
CA LEU A 10 11.39 19.97 11.50
C LEU A 10 12.68 19.15 11.50
N SER A 11 13.60 19.40 10.55
CA SER A 11 14.89 18.68 10.49
C SER A 11 15.77 18.86 11.74
N LYS A 12 15.52 19.90 12.55
CA LYS A 12 16.28 20.18 13.79
C LYS A 12 15.65 19.55 15.04
N GLN A 13 14.46 18.96 14.93
CA GLN A 13 13.74 18.35 16.03
C GLN A 13 13.57 16.85 15.78
N HIS A 14 14.03 16.04 16.74
CA HIS A 14 13.77 14.61 16.69
C HIS A 14 12.35 14.35 17.20
N LEU A 15 11.43 13.99 16.31
CA LEU A 15 10.10 13.53 16.71
C LEU A 15 10.22 12.12 17.29
N LYS A 16 9.81 11.93 18.55
CA LYS A 16 9.62 10.62 19.13
C LYS A 16 8.20 10.15 18.80
N LEU A 17 8.08 9.03 18.10
CA LEU A 17 6.80 8.52 17.62
C LEU A 17 6.67 7.03 17.97
N VAL A 18 5.55 6.66 18.58
CA VAL A 18 5.13 5.27 18.74
C VAL A 18 4.10 4.96 17.66
N ILE A 19 4.38 3.98 16.81
CA ILE A 19 3.45 3.48 15.79
C ILE A 19 2.94 2.13 16.23
N VAL A 20 1.62 1.97 16.26
CA VAL A 20 0.95 0.71 16.57
C VAL A 20 0.12 0.30 15.37
N ASP A 21 0.53 -0.77 14.70
CA ASP A 21 -0.26 -1.41 13.66
C ASP A 21 -1.29 -2.38 14.28
N GLU A 22 -2.38 -2.62 13.56
CA GLU A 22 -3.50 -3.45 14.01
C GLU A 22 -4.04 -3.06 15.41
N ALA A 23 -4.09 -1.76 15.71
CA ALA A 23 -4.47 -1.25 17.04
C ALA A 23 -5.88 -1.67 17.48
N PHE A 24 -6.75 -2.09 16.55
CA PHE A 24 -8.04 -2.69 16.85
C PHE A 24 -7.97 -3.96 17.73
N ARG A 25 -6.80 -4.63 17.77
CA ARG A 25 -6.55 -5.79 18.65
C ARG A 25 -6.32 -5.40 20.10
N LEU A 26 -5.99 -4.13 20.37
CA LEU A 26 -5.69 -3.67 21.71
C LEU A 26 -6.96 -3.62 22.56
N LYS A 27 -6.86 -4.16 23.77
CA LYS A 27 -7.89 -3.99 24.80
C LYS A 27 -7.81 -2.58 25.39
N TYR A 28 -8.90 -2.15 26.01
CA TYR A 28 -9.01 -0.85 26.69
C TYR A 28 -7.79 -0.52 27.58
N GLN A 29 -7.36 -1.48 28.42
CA GLN A 29 -6.23 -1.28 29.33
C GLN A 29 -4.91 -0.99 28.61
N ALA A 30 -4.66 -1.62 27.45
CA ALA A 30 -3.44 -1.38 26.69
C ALA A 30 -3.46 0.01 26.02
N LEU A 31 -4.63 0.49 25.61
CA LEU A 31 -4.79 1.83 25.07
C LEU A 31 -4.60 2.91 26.15
N GLU A 32 -5.06 2.67 27.39
CA GLU A 32 -4.75 3.57 28.51
C GLU A 32 -3.25 3.59 28.84
N GLN A 33 -2.56 2.44 28.79
CA GLN A 33 -1.10 2.43 28.96
C GLN A 33 -0.38 3.22 27.86
N LEU A 34 -0.84 3.12 26.61
CA LEU A 34 -0.31 3.94 25.53
C LEU A 34 -0.57 5.43 25.74
N ARG A 35 -1.71 5.79 26.35
CA ARG A 35 -2.01 7.17 26.77
C ARG A 35 -1.01 7.66 27.81
N ASP A 36 -0.75 6.86 28.84
CA ASP A 36 0.19 7.21 29.90
C ASP A 36 1.62 7.34 29.34
N ILE A 37 2.03 6.45 28.42
CA ILE A 37 3.33 6.54 27.73
C ILE A 37 3.42 7.82 26.88
N GLN A 38 2.36 8.18 26.16
CA GLN A 38 2.32 9.41 25.36
C GLN A 38 2.59 10.65 26.24
N GLU A 39 1.97 10.69 27.42
CA GLU A 39 2.12 11.77 28.41
C GLU A 39 3.50 11.78 29.07
N GLU A 40 3.93 10.64 29.60
CA GLU A 40 5.14 10.54 30.42
C GLU A 40 6.40 10.75 29.59
N TRP A 41 6.42 10.26 28.34
CA TRP A 41 7.63 10.26 27.52
C TRP A 41 7.67 11.37 26.48
N ASP A 42 6.62 12.20 26.42
CA ASP A 42 6.44 13.26 25.42
C ASP A 42 6.64 12.74 24.00
N VAL A 43 5.85 11.72 23.65
CA VAL A 43 5.91 11.04 22.34
C VAL A 43 4.60 11.19 21.58
N GLY A 44 4.69 11.29 20.25
CA GLY A 44 3.52 11.14 19.39
C GLY A 44 3.04 9.68 19.36
N LEU A 45 1.75 9.48 19.13
CA LEU A 45 1.15 8.16 18.95
C LEU A 45 0.41 8.11 17.61
N LEU A 46 0.75 7.13 16.77
CA LEU A 46 0.06 6.82 15.52
C LEU A 46 -0.54 5.42 15.62
N LEU A 47 -1.88 5.35 15.65
CA LEU A 47 -2.61 4.09 15.66
C LEU A 47 -3.14 3.79 14.26
N ILE A 48 -2.73 2.66 13.70
CA ILE A 48 -3.25 2.12 12.44
C ILE A 48 -4.19 0.99 12.81
N ALA A 49 -5.43 1.05 12.31
CA ALA A 49 -6.47 0.11 12.66
C ALA A 49 -7.47 -0.05 11.53
N ASP A 50 -8.23 -1.14 11.60
CA ASP A 50 -9.35 -1.38 10.70
C ASP A 50 -10.48 -0.34 10.89
N PRO A 51 -11.29 -0.09 9.85
CA PRO A 51 -12.43 0.81 9.94
C PRO A 51 -13.39 0.43 11.08
N GLY A 52 -13.88 1.42 11.83
CA GLY A 52 -14.75 1.20 12.98
C GLY A 52 -14.04 1.26 14.33
N PHE A 53 -12.71 1.25 14.34
CA PHE A 53 -11.92 1.44 15.57
C PHE A 53 -12.15 2.81 16.22
N GLU A 54 -12.45 3.84 15.43
CA GLU A 54 -12.77 5.20 15.91
C GLU A 54 -13.98 5.23 16.84
N ARG A 55 -14.95 4.34 16.64
CA ARG A 55 -16.11 4.17 17.54
C ARG A 55 -15.70 3.60 18.88
N SER A 56 -14.71 2.69 18.89
CA SER A 56 -14.16 2.12 20.11
C SER A 56 -13.38 3.17 20.90
N LEU A 57 -12.56 3.99 20.22
CA LEU A 57 -11.85 5.10 20.85
C LEU A 57 -12.79 6.17 21.41
N SER A 58 -13.87 6.50 20.68
CA SER A 58 -14.86 7.50 21.12
C SER A 58 -15.54 7.18 22.45
N ARG A 59 -15.63 5.89 22.81
CA ARG A 59 -16.19 5.44 24.10
C ARG A 59 -15.20 5.57 25.26
N MET A 60 -13.95 5.90 24.98
CA MET A 60 -12.87 6.05 25.96
C MET A 60 -12.63 7.54 26.21
N TRP A 61 -13.29 8.11 27.22
CA TRP A 61 -13.29 9.56 27.49
C TRP A 61 -11.89 10.20 27.53
N HIS A 62 -10.91 9.54 28.16
CA HIS A 62 -9.55 10.08 28.28
C HIS A 62 -8.76 10.02 26.98
N PHE A 63 -9.07 9.07 26.10
CA PHE A 63 -8.37 8.88 24.83
C PHE A 63 -8.99 9.75 23.72
N SER A 64 -10.32 9.85 23.68
CA SER A 64 -11.04 10.58 22.63
C SER A 64 -10.73 12.08 22.58
N ILE A 65 -10.42 12.69 23.73
CA ILE A 65 -10.03 14.10 23.84
C ILE A 65 -8.62 14.36 23.25
N ARG A 66 -7.78 13.32 23.13
CA ARG A 66 -6.39 13.41 22.66
C ARG A 66 -6.21 13.00 21.20
N VAL A 67 -7.29 12.57 20.54
CA VAL A 67 -7.25 12.26 19.11
C VAL A 67 -7.23 13.56 18.32
N ALA A 68 -6.05 13.93 17.82
CA ALA A 68 -5.87 15.15 17.03
C ALA A 68 -6.36 15.01 15.59
N HIS A 69 -6.23 13.80 15.02
CA HIS A 69 -6.57 13.52 13.62
C HIS A 69 -7.07 12.10 13.47
N VAL A 70 -8.10 11.92 12.64
CA VAL A 70 -8.59 10.61 12.21
C VAL A 70 -8.73 10.68 10.71
N GLU A 71 -7.94 9.86 10.01
CA GLU A 71 -7.98 9.79 8.56
C GLU A 71 -8.21 8.36 8.12
N GLU A 72 -9.29 8.17 7.37
CA GLU A 72 -9.55 6.92 6.69
C GLU A 72 -8.76 6.90 5.39
N LEU A 73 -7.83 5.95 5.27
CA LEU A 73 -7.13 5.70 4.01
C LEU A 73 -8.08 5.00 3.03
N LYS A 74 -8.64 5.78 2.12
CA LYS A 74 -9.53 5.27 1.07
C LYS A 74 -8.73 4.71 -0.11
N PRO A 75 -9.32 3.80 -0.91
CA PRO A 75 -8.76 3.43 -2.19
C PRO A 75 -8.51 4.66 -3.06
N LEU A 76 -7.45 4.61 -3.86
CA LEU A 76 -7.12 5.66 -4.80
C LEU A 76 -8.26 5.85 -5.81
N THR A 77 -8.53 7.09 -6.18
CA THR A 77 -9.36 7.41 -7.34
C THR A 77 -8.68 6.94 -8.63
N ALA A 78 -9.42 6.95 -9.74
CA ALA A 78 -8.84 6.64 -11.06
C ALA A 78 -7.66 7.58 -11.39
N ALA A 79 -7.78 8.87 -11.09
CA ALA A 79 -6.72 9.86 -11.33
C ALA A 79 -5.48 9.59 -10.47
N GLU A 80 -5.65 9.36 -9.17
CA GLU A 80 -4.53 9.02 -8.27
C GLU A 80 -3.89 7.67 -8.63
N THR A 81 -4.69 6.72 -9.13
CA THR A 81 -4.18 5.44 -9.63
C THR A 81 -3.32 5.65 -10.88
N THR A 82 -3.70 6.55 -11.78
CA THR A 82 -2.86 6.93 -12.93
C THR A 82 -1.53 7.53 -12.47
N GLU A 83 -1.52 8.43 -11.48
CA GLU A 83 -0.29 8.97 -10.90
C GLU A 83 0.58 7.89 -10.25
N TYR A 84 -0.04 6.94 -9.55
CA TYR A 84 0.65 5.80 -8.98
C TYR A 84 1.31 4.93 -10.07
N ILE A 85 0.58 4.63 -11.15
CA ILE A 85 1.09 3.85 -12.29
C ILE A 85 2.27 4.58 -12.93
N ASP A 86 2.15 5.89 -13.18
CA ASP A 86 3.24 6.69 -13.76
C ASP A 86 4.52 6.63 -12.93
N LYS A 87 4.42 6.75 -11.59
CA LYS A 87 5.56 6.60 -10.68
C LYS A 87 6.17 5.20 -10.71
N GLN A 88 5.34 4.15 -10.79
CA GLN A 88 5.84 2.79 -10.89
C GLN A 88 6.58 2.55 -12.21
N LEU A 89 6.07 3.08 -13.33
CA LEU A 89 6.73 3.00 -14.63
C LEU A 89 8.07 3.72 -14.63
N GLU A 90 8.16 4.87 -13.98
CA GLU A 90 9.43 5.60 -13.77
C GLU A 90 10.46 4.74 -13.01
N VAL A 91 10.04 4.12 -11.89
CA VAL A 91 10.89 3.23 -11.10
C VAL A 91 11.37 2.02 -11.90
N MET A 92 10.52 1.48 -12.79
CA MET A 92 10.85 0.35 -13.66
C MET A 92 11.55 0.75 -14.96
N ASN A 93 11.73 2.05 -15.23
CA ASN A 93 12.25 2.59 -16.48
C ASN A 93 11.47 2.10 -17.73
N LEU A 94 10.14 2.09 -17.65
CA LEU A 94 9.25 1.66 -18.72
C LEU A 94 8.55 2.86 -19.38
N PRO A 95 8.24 2.77 -20.69
CA PRO A 95 7.42 3.78 -21.35
C PRO A 95 5.98 3.76 -20.83
N LYS A 96 5.28 4.89 -21.01
CA LYS A 96 3.85 4.97 -20.70
C LYS A 96 3.04 4.06 -21.62
N PRO A 97 2.18 3.17 -21.08
CA PRO A 97 1.34 2.30 -21.88
C PRO A 97 0.15 3.07 -22.47
N PRO A 98 -0.64 2.46 -23.38
CA PRO A 98 -1.88 3.08 -23.86
C PRO A 98 -2.90 3.23 -22.72
N GLU A 99 -3.83 4.20 -22.87
CA GLU A 99 -4.83 4.56 -21.85
C GLU A 99 -5.67 3.37 -21.36
N GLU A 100 -5.94 2.41 -22.26
CA GLU A 100 -6.67 1.19 -21.91
C GLU A 100 -6.01 0.35 -20.81
N VAL A 101 -4.68 0.40 -20.68
CA VAL A 101 -3.92 -0.33 -19.66
C VAL A 101 -4.10 0.32 -18.29
N TYR A 102 -4.10 1.66 -18.23
CA TYR A 102 -4.41 2.39 -17.01
C TYR A 102 -5.81 2.06 -16.51
N ALA A 103 -6.79 2.11 -17.41
CA ALA A 103 -8.18 1.75 -17.10
C ALA A 103 -8.31 0.29 -16.64
N LEU A 104 -7.59 -0.63 -17.28
CA LEU A 104 -7.57 -2.05 -16.91
C LEU A 104 -7.01 -2.28 -15.50
N ILE A 105 -5.87 -1.67 -15.18
CA ILE A 105 -5.23 -1.76 -13.86
C ILE A 105 -6.15 -1.19 -12.78
N TYR A 106 -6.75 -0.02 -13.03
CA TYR A 106 -7.72 0.57 -12.10
C TYR A 106 -8.93 -0.34 -11.93
N TRP A 107 -9.47 -0.90 -13.02
CA TRP A 107 -10.62 -1.82 -12.95
C TRP A 107 -10.31 -3.07 -12.11
N TYR A 108 -9.12 -3.66 -12.26
CA TYR A 108 -8.76 -4.84 -11.47
C TYR A 108 -8.49 -4.53 -9.99
N THR A 109 -7.88 -3.40 -9.70
CA THR A 109 -7.41 -3.08 -8.35
C THR A 109 -8.40 -2.25 -7.55
N GLN A 110 -9.33 -1.56 -8.23
CA GLN A 110 -10.26 -0.59 -7.67
C GLN A 110 -9.53 0.48 -6.82
N GLY A 111 -8.29 0.82 -7.19
CA GLY A 111 -7.44 1.76 -6.45
C GLY A 111 -6.94 1.25 -5.10
N VAL A 112 -7.17 -0.02 -4.75
CA VAL A 112 -6.69 -0.60 -3.48
C VAL A 112 -5.17 -0.72 -3.55
N LEU A 113 -4.46 0.05 -2.72
CA LEU A 113 -2.99 0.11 -2.69
C LEU A 113 -2.32 -1.26 -2.53
N ARG A 114 -2.87 -2.14 -1.69
CA ARG A 114 -2.34 -3.50 -1.51
C ARG A 114 -2.46 -4.31 -2.81
N SER A 115 -3.60 -4.21 -3.49
CA SER A 115 -3.82 -4.89 -4.76
C SER A 115 -2.91 -4.33 -5.86
N LEU A 116 -2.76 -3.01 -5.93
CA LEU A 116 -1.83 -2.32 -6.82
C LEU A 116 -0.39 -2.79 -6.58
N GLY A 117 0.11 -2.73 -5.35
CA GLY A 117 1.47 -3.13 -5.01
C GLY A 117 1.75 -4.61 -5.34
N ASN A 118 0.79 -5.49 -5.08
CA ASN A 118 0.92 -6.90 -5.43
C ASN A 118 0.94 -7.12 -6.96
N LEU A 119 0.09 -6.40 -7.70
CA LEU A 119 0.05 -6.49 -9.17
C LEU A 119 1.37 -6.00 -9.78
N PHE A 120 1.88 -4.85 -9.34
CA PHE A 120 3.14 -4.30 -9.83
C PHE A 120 4.36 -5.16 -9.46
N SER A 121 4.36 -5.78 -8.28
CA SER A 121 5.36 -6.79 -7.92
C SER A 121 5.37 -7.96 -8.90
N MET A 122 4.18 -8.41 -9.32
CA MET A 122 4.06 -9.51 -10.29
C MET A 122 4.43 -9.09 -11.71
N ILE A 123 4.04 -7.89 -12.14
CA ILE A 123 4.47 -7.28 -13.41
C ILE A 123 5.99 -7.20 -13.46
N ALA A 124 6.63 -6.64 -12.43
CA ALA A 124 8.09 -6.53 -12.36
C ALA A 124 8.76 -7.90 -12.49
N ARG A 125 8.18 -8.94 -11.87
CA ARG A 125 8.66 -10.32 -12.00
C ARG A 125 8.52 -10.87 -13.41
N ILE A 126 7.39 -10.64 -14.08
CA ILE A 126 7.14 -11.11 -15.46
C ILE A 126 8.10 -10.42 -16.43
N LEU A 127 8.27 -9.10 -16.30
CA LEU A 127 9.18 -8.33 -17.15
C LEU A 127 10.63 -8.78 -16.95
N LYS A 128 11.04 -9.02 -15.70
CA LYS A 128 12.37 -9.57 -15.38
C LYS A 128 12.65 -10.95 -15.97
N ILE A 129 11.63 -11.80 -16.09
CA ILE A 129 11.80 -13.14 -16.71
C ILE A 129 11.91 -13.03 -18.22
N ASN A 130 11.26 -12.03 -18.83
CA ASN A 130 11.11 -11.88 -20.27
C ASN A 130 11.82 -10.63 -20.81
N GLU A 131 12.93 -10.21 -20.18
CA GLU A 131 13.63 -8.93 -20.48
C GLU A 131 13.99 -8.78 -21.97
N ASP A 132 14.22 -9.91 -22.66
CA ASP A 132 14.58 -9.93 -24.09
C ASP A 132 13.39 -9.73 -25.04
N VAL A 133 12.17 -10.00 -24.58
CA VAL A 133 10.96 -10.11 -25.43
C VAL A 133 9.93 -9.03 -25.12
N VAL A 134 9.81 -8.63 -23.84
CA VAL A 134 8.78 -7.69 -23.38
C VAL A 134 9.43 -6.44 -22.81
N LYS A 135 9.27 -5.31 -23.52
CA LYS A 135 9.89 -4.02 -23.16
C LYS A 135 8.90 -2.95 -22.72
N GLU A 136 7.62 -3.28 -22.72
CA GLU A 136 6.55 -2.34 -22.40
C GLU A 136 5.47 -3.02 -21.57
N LEU A 137 4.76 -2.20 -20.78
CA LEU A 137 3.57 -2.66 -20.08
C LEU A 137 2.40 -2.70 -21.06
N ASN A 138 1.84 -3.88 -21.31
CA ASN A 138 0.68 -4.04 -22.17
C ASN A 138 -0.41 -4.85 -21.45
N ARG A 139 -1.57 -5.00 -22.11
CA ARG A 139 -2.71 -5.77 -21.59
C ARG A 139 -2.34 -7.19 -21.19
N GLU A 140 -1.59 -7.89 -22.03
CA GLU A 140 -1.22 -9.29 -21.80
C GLU A 140 -0.37 -9.47 -20.54
N VAL A 141 0.60 -8.57 -20.31
CA VAL A 141 1.41 -8.58 -19.09
C VAL A 141 0.55 -8.35 -17.84
N VAL A 142 -0.40 -7.40 -17.90
CA VAL A 142 -1.31 -7.12 -16.78
C VAL A 142 -2.24 -8.30 -16.50
N GLU A 143 -2.81 -8.91 -17.54
CA GLU A 143 -3.69 -10.08 -17.41
C GLU A 143 -2.92 -11.28 -16.85
N THR A 144 -1.73 -11.55 -17.36
CA THR A 144 -0.83 -12.60 -16.85
C THR A 144 -0.49 -12.35 -15.37
N ALA A 145 -0.12 -11.13 -15.01
CA ALA A 145 0.19 -10.75 -13.63
C ALA A 145 -1.00 -11.02 -12.71
N ARG A 146 -2.20 -10.64 -13.13
CA ARG A 146 -3.45 -10.87 -12.39
C ARG A 146 -3.74 -12.37 -12.21
N GLU A 147 -3.62 -13.16 -13.27
CA GLU A 147 -3.83 -14.60 -13.18
C GLU A 147 -2.88 -15.23 -12.15
N MET A 148 -1.59 -14.88 -12.21
CA MET A 148 -0.63 -15.39 -11.24
C MET A 148 -0.93 -14.96 -9.80
N MET A 149 -1.49 -13.76 -9.57
CA MET A 149 -1.99 -13.35 -8.25
C MET A 149 -3.12 -14.25 -7.76
N MET A 150 -4.07 -14.61 -8.63
CA MET A 150 -5.18 -15.52 -8.29
C MET A 150 -4.67 -16.92 -7.92
N PHE A 151 -3.67 -17.43 -8.64
CA PHE A 151 -3.02 -18.70 -8.31
C PHE A 151 -2.19 -18.64 -7.02
N GLY A 152 -1.64 -17.46 -6.69
CA GLY A 152 -0.96 -17.21 -5.42
C GLY A 152 -1.89 -17.19 -4.21
N ILE A 153 -3.10 -16.63 -4.35
CA ILE A 153 -4.14 -16.60 -3.31
C ILE A 153 -4.70 -18.01 -3.04
N ASN A 154 -4.85 -18.83 -4.08
CA ASN A 154 -5.36 -20.20 -3.98
C ASN A 154 -4.27 -21.27 -3.76
N GLY A 155 -3.01 -20.85 -3.61
CA GLY A 155 -1.87 -21.67 -3.24
C GLY A 155 -1.73 -23.00 -3.97
N THR A 156 -1.04 -23.06 -5.12
CA THR A 156 -0.07 -24.13 -5.43
C THR A 156 0.80 -23.76 -6.65
N LEU A 157 1.98 -23.15 -6.47
CA LEU A 157 3.04 -23.09 -7.50
C LEU A 157 3.84 -24.42 -7.56
N ARG A 158 3.18 -25.59 -7.62
CA ARG A 158 3.83 -26.90 -7.78
C ARG A 158 3.41 -27.67 -9.04
N LYS A 159 2.61 -27.10 -9.95
CA LYS A 159 2.27 -27.77 -11.20
C LYS A 159 2.23 -26.80 -12.38
N GLN A 160 3.40 -26.28 -12.77
CA GLN A 160 3.64 -26.13 -14.20
C GLN A 160 4.44 -27.35 -14.64
N PRO A 161 3.91 -28.24 -15.50
CA PRO A 161 4.77 -29.14 -16.24
C PRO A 161 5.70 -28.26 -17.09
N ALA A 162 6.97 -28.65 -17.19
CA ALA A 162 7.96 -27.96 -17.99
C ALA A 162 7.44 -27.80 -19.43
N LEU A 163 7.00 -26.60 -19.78
CA LEU A 163 6.83 -26.21 -21.17
C LEU A 163 8.24 -25.99 -21.69
N LEU A 164 8.82 -27.05 -22.25
CA LEU A 164 9.76 -27.08 -23.38
C LEU A 164 10.41 -28.46 -23.43
N SER A 165 10.06 -29.21 -24.46
CA SER A 165 11.07 -29.90 -25.28
C SER A 165 10.71 -29.64 -26.74
N PRO A 166 11.60 -29.02 -27.53
CA PRO A 166 11.43 -28.90 -28.96
C PRO A 166 11.65 -30.27 -29.62
N ASP A 167 10.88 -30.53 -30.67
CA ASP A 167 11.07 -31.56 -31.70
C ASP A 167 11.24 -33.03 -31.28
N SER A 168 10.20 -33.84 -31.55
CA SER A 168 10.24 -35.14 -32.22
C SER A 168 8.83 -35.61 -32.56
#